data_AF-A0A0Q4J999-F1
#
_entry.id   AF-A0A0Q4J999-F1
#
_cell.length_a   1.000
_cell.length_b   1.000
_cell.length_c   1.000
_cell.angle_alpha   90.00
_cell.angle_beta   90.00
_cell.angle_gamma   90.00
#
_symmetry.space_group_name_H-M   'P 1'
#
loop_
_entity.id
_entity.type
_entity.pdbx_description
1 polymer ?
#
loop_
_entity_poly.entity_id
_entity_poly.type
_entity_poly.pdbx_seq_one_letter_code
_entity_poly.pdbx_strand_id
1 'polypeptide(L)'
;MRTYLLAALGALLPATAFCQETPAILAQPAATADTKVAADKAAAGSGKQNFSGVDFGIGLSMSYDLGNNDRVLDASIVDGVVRVNRTENIRARVVLELHHFWTPTFSASQRAADHGYCQDFGTGSREYKNCRSALADFGIGPFIAFQPGSDKVIDAIGAGVLVGLRRGDDRKSSFNLGIGVFYDVDAQILGKGFVENQPPPGNETEVRFRRQSQSGLLFLSSYSF
;
A
#
# COMPACT_ATOMS: atom_id res chain seq x y z
N MET A 1 -37.94 -49.12 39.90
CA MET A 1 -38.99 -49.97 39.30
C MET A 1 -39.98 -49.05 38.60
N ARG A 2 -40.22 -49.28 37.30
CA ARG A 2 -41.35 -48.83 36.46
C ARG A 2 -41.72 -47.33 36.40
N THR A 3 -41.44 -46.78 35.23
CA THR A 3 -42.28 -45.89 34.39
C THR A 3 -43.77 -45.88 34.76
N TYR A 4 -44.42 -44.70 34.73
CA TYR A 4 -45.68 -44.48 34.00
C TYR A 4 -45.94 -42.98 33.74
N LEU A 5 -46.26 -42.73 32.47
CA LEU A 5 -46.96 -41.58 31.91
C LEU A 5 -48.27 -41.30 32.68
N LEU A 6 -48.69 -40.04 32.81
CA LEU A 6 -50.09 -39.67 32.61
C LEU A 6 -50.22 -38.17 32.28
N ALA A 7 -51.00 -37.90 31.24
CA ALA A 7 -51.33 -36.60 30.70
C ALA A 7 -52.34 -35.84 31.60
N ALA A 8 -52.26 -34.51 31.59
CA ALA A 8 -53.33 -33.64 32.06
C ALA A 8 -53.68 -32.61 30.99
N LEU A 9 -54.89 -32.74 30.45
CA LEU A 9 -55.61 -31.75 29.65
C LEU A 9 -56.00 -30.56 30.54
N GLY A 10 -55.78 -29.33 30.05
CA GLY A 10 -56.23 -28.10 30.70
C GLY A 10 -56.63 -27.02 29.70
N ALA A 11 -57.93 -26.95 29.44
CA ALA A 11 -58.80 -25.79 29.20
C ALA A 11 -58.38 -24.58 28.32
N LEU A 12 -59.19 -24.38 27.25
CA LEU A 12 -59.96 -23.18 26.88
C LEU A 12 -59.25 -21.80 26.77
N LEU A 13 -59.26 -21.22 25.55
CA LEU A 13 -60.10 -20.07 25.12
C LEU A 13 -59.80 -19.67 23.66
N PRO A 14 -60.74 -19.00 22.95
CA PRO A 14 -60.73 -18.82 21.50
C PRO A 14 -60.14 -17.48 21.07
N ALA A 15 -59.60 -17.39 19.86
CA ALA A 15 -59.45 -16.11 19.17
C ALA A 15 -59.38 -16.30 17.65
N THR A 16 -60.39 -15.72 17.00
CA THR A 16 -60.33 -14.97 15.73
C THR A 16 -59.86 -15.68 14.46
N ALA A 17 -60.84 -15.82 13.57
CA ALA A 17 -60.68 -16.07 12.15
C ALA A 17 -59.68 -15.10 11.49
N PHE A 18 -58.79 -15.65 10.67
CA PHE A 18 -58.13 -14.92 9.61
C PHE A 18 -58.27 -15.74 8.32
N CYS A 19 -58.78 -15.06 7.28
CA CYS A 19 -59.05 -15.62 5.96
C CYS A 19 -57.78 -16.18 5.31
N GLN A 20 -57.89 -17.36 4.71
CA GLN A 20 -56.90 -17.90 3.79
C GLN A 20 -57.17 -17.32 2.39
N GLU A 21 -56.28 -16.44 1.93
CA GLU A 21 -56.18 -16.13 0.50
C GLU A 21 -55.12 -17.05 -0.12
N THR A 22 -55.55 -17.82 -1.12
CA THR A 22 -54.69 -18.62 -1.97
C THR A 22 -54.36 -17.77 -3.20
N PRO A 23 -53.10 -17.43 -3.51
CA PRO A 23 -52.78 -16.98 -4.85
C PRO A 23 -52.50 -18.20 -5.73
N ALA A 24 -53.34 -18.32 -6.75
CA ALA A 24 -53.17 -19.21 -7.88
C ALA A 24 -51.83 -18.97 -8.58
N ILE A 25 -51.21 -20.08 -8.98
CA ILE A 25 -50.03 -20.13 -9.83
C ILE A 25 -50.39 -19.54 -11.20
N LEU A 26 -49.83 -18.39 -11.53
CA LEU A 26 -49.75 -17.89 -12.90
C LEU A 26 -48.45 -18.36 -13.52
N ALA A 27 -48.56 -19.24 -14.51
CA ALA A 27 -47.46 -19.65 -15.39
C ALA A 27 -46.95 -18.42 -16.15
N GLN A 28 -45.68 -18.04 -15.92
CA GLN A 28 -44.99 -17.05 -16.74
C GLN A 28 -44.56 -17.68 -18.07
N PRO A 29 -44.68 -16.95 -19.20
CA PRO A 29 -44.18 -17.40 -20.48
C PRO A 29 -42.65 -17.46 -20.46
N ALA A 30 -42.10 -18.53 -21.03
CA ALA A 30 -40.67 -18.72 -21.22
C ALA A 30 -40.06 -17.56 -22.02
N ALA A 31 -39.36 -16.66 -21.33
CA ALA A 31 -38.52 -15.65 -21.94
C ALA A 31 -37.09 -16.21 -22.04
N THR A 32 -36.71 -16.55 -23.27
CA THR A 32 -35.34 -16.82 -23.69
C THR A 32 -34.48 -15.57 -23.48
N ALA A 33 -33.90 -15.42 -22.30
CA ALA A 33 -33.01 -14.30 -21.97
C ALA A 33 -31.82 -14.71 -21.07
N ASP A 34 -31.37 -15.97 -21.17
CA ASP A 34 -30.37 -16.54 -20.24
C ASP A 34 -29.07 -17.04 -20.91
N THR A 35 -28.69 -16.48 -22.06
CA THR A 35 -27.41 -16.83 -22.69
C THR A 35 -26.44 -15.65 -22.84
N LYS A 36 -26.86 -14.42 -22.51
CA LYS A 36 -25.99 -13.24 -22.59
C LYS A 36 -25.44 -12.74 -21.26
N VAL A 37 -26.02 -13.16 -20.13
CA VAL A 37 -25.55 -12.77 -18.79
C VAL A 37 -24.47 -13.73 -18.24
N ALA A 38 -24.35 -14.94 -18.80
CA ALA A 38 -23.31 -15.89 -18.44
C ALA A 38 -21.99 -15.69 -19.21
N ALA A 39 -21.99 -14.97 -20.33
CA ALA A 39 -20.81 -14.75 -21.17
C ALA A 39 -19.98 -13.52 -20.72
N ASP A 40 -20.59 -12.53 -20.09
CA ASP A 40 -19.87 -11.34 -19.61
C ASP A 40 -19.15 -11.57 -18.26
N LYS A 41 -19.41 -12.70 -17.59
CA LYS A 41 -18.74 -13.08 -16.33
C LYS A 41 -17.44 -13.86 -16.53
N ALA A 42 -17.06 -14.17 -17.78
CA ALA A 42 -15.82 -14.85 -18.14
C ALA A 42 -14.75 -13.90 -18.71
N ALA A 43 -14.93 -12.58 -18.55
CA ALA A 43 -13.91 -11.56 -18.78
C ALA A 43 -13.69 -10.72 -17.51
N ALA A 44 -13.55 -11.38 -16.36
CA ALA A 44 -12.89 -10.77 -15.21
C ALA A 44 -11.37 -10.67 -15.52
N GLY A 45 -11.03 -9.80 -16.48
CA GLY A 45 -9.68 -9.27 -16.56
C GLY A 45 -9.33 -8.71 -15.19
N SER A 46 -8.18 -9.14 -14.65
CA SER A 46 -7.66 -8.73 -13.34
C SER A 46 -8.11 -7.31 -13.00
N GLY A 47 -8.78 -7.14 -11.84
CA GLY A 47 -9.42 -5.90 -11.38
C GLY A 47 -8.49 -4.71 -11.12
N LYS A 48 -7.43 -4.58 -11.91
CA LYS A 48 -6.57 -3.43 -12.03
C LYS A 48 -7.32 -2.36 -12.82
N GLN A 49 -7.79 -1.35 -12.10
CA GLN A 49 -8.34 -0.15 -12.72
C GLN A 49 -7.21 0.54 -13.49
N ASN A 50 -7.39 0.76 -14.80
CA ASN A 50 -6.38 1.43 -15.62
C ASN A 50 -6.47 2.95 -15.43
N PHE A 51 -5.64 3.50 -14.55
CA PHE A 51 -5.58 4.96 -14.31
C PHE A 51 -4.67 5.66 -15.33
N SER A 52 -5.00 5.59 -16.62
CA SER A 52 -4.23 6.24 -17.69
C SER A 52 -2.72 5.91 -17.66
N GLY A 53 -2.38 4.67 -17.30
CA GLY A 53 -1.00 4.20 -17.19
C GLY A 53 -0.31 4.51 -15.86
N VAL A 54 -1.01 5.09 -14.88
CA VAL A 54 -0.52 5.20 -13.50
C VAL A 54 -0.82 3.88 -12.77
N ASP A 55 0.23 3.33 -12.18
CA ASP A 55 0.17 2.12 -11.36
C ASP A 55 0.33 2.48 -9.88
N PHE A 56 -0.26 1.64 -9.03
CA PHE A 56 -0.21 1.80 -7.59
C PHE A 56 0.61 0.68 -6.97
N GLY A 57 1.33 1.02 -5.90
CA GLY A 57 2.14 0.10 -5.15
C GLY A 57 2.13 0.38 -3.66
N ILE A 58 2.68 -0.58 -2.92
CA ILE A 58 3.06 -0.43 -1.52
C ILE A 58 4.56 -0.62 -1.42
N GLY A 59 5.23 0.22 -0.65
CA GLY A 59 6.67 0.18 -0.53
C GLY A 59 7.19 0.37 0.88
N LEU A 60 8.41 -0.10 1.08
CA LEU A 60 9.25 0.26 2.21
C LEU A 60 10.18 1.38 1.75
N SER A 61 10.06 2.51 2.43
CA SER A 61 10.93 3.66 2.24
C SER A 61 11.95 3.75 3.37
N MET A 62 13.12 4.25 3.05
CA MET A 62 14.12 4.73 4.00
C MET A 62 14.41 6.18 3.65
N SER A 63 14.32 7.08 4.62
CA SER A 63 14.73 8.48 4.43
C SER A 63 15.98 8.80 5.23
N TYR A 64 16.89 9.56 4.64
CA TYR A 64 18.00 10.20 5.35
C TYR A 64 17.73 11.70 5.42
N ASP A 65 17.68 12.27 6.63
CA ASP A 65 17.41 13.69 6.84
C ASP A 65 18.55 14.55 6.26
N LEU A 66 18.17 15.57 5.50
CA LEU A 66 19.09 16.59 4.95
C LEU A 66 18.81 17.98 5.55
N GLY A 67 17.91 18.07 6.52
CA GLY A 67 17.58 19.32 7.19
C GLY A 67 18.73 19.88 8.03
N ASN A 68 18.65 21.18 8.35
CA ASN A 68 19.63 21.88 9.19
C ASN A 68 19.47 21.61 10.70
N ASN A 69 18.57 20.70 11.11
CA ASN A 69 18.31 20.40 12.50
C ASN A 69 18.16 18.88 12.64
N ASP A 70 18.58 18.32 13.76
CA ASP A 70 18.32 16.91 14.04
C ASP A 70 16.84 16.69 14.40
N ARG A 71 16.30 15.56 13.94
CA ARG A 71 15.01 15.06 14.42
C ARG A 71 15.21 14.50 15.80
N VAL A 72 14.69 15.19 16.80
CA VAL A 72 14.84 14.83 18.21
C VAL A 72 13.57 14.15 18.69
N LEU A 73 13.68 12.87 19.03
CA LEU A 73 12.60 12.11 19.64
C LEU A 73 12.51 12.38 21.15
N ASP A 74 13.67 12.50 21.80
CA ASP A 74 13.76 12.69 23.23
C ASP A 74 15.00 13.51 23.62
N ALA A 75 14.81 14.42 24.56
CA ALA A 75 15.86 15.24 25.13
C ALA A 75 15.49 15.64 26.56
N SER A 76 16.50 15.79 27.41
CA SER A 76 16.35 16.16 28.82
C SER A 76 17.39 17.21 29.22
N ILE A 77 17.18 17.83 30.38
CA ILE A 77 18.17 18.71 30.99
C ILE A 77 18.83 17.92 32.13
N VAL A 78 20.14 17.69 32.01
CA VAL A 78 20.94 16.99 33.03
C VAL A 78 22.04 17.95 33.46
N ASP A 79 22.08 18.23 34.77
CA ASP A 79 23.05 19.16 35.37
C ASP A 79 23.07 20.55 34.71
N GLY A 80 21.88 21.06 34.35
CA GLY A 80 21.73 22.35 33.69
C GLY A 80 22.22 22.38 32.24
N VAL A 81 22.42 21.22 31.60
CA VAL A 81 22.82 21.10 30.20
C VAL A 81 21.77 20.31 29.43
N VAL A 82 21.40 20.80 28.25
CA VAL A 82 20.48 20.14 27.33
C VAL A 82 21.18 18.92 26.70
N ARG A 83 20.63 17.74 26.91
CA ARG A 83 21.10 16.47 26.36
C ARG A 83 20.05 15.89 25.44
N VAL A 84 20.42 15.64 24.19
CA VAL A 84 19.58 14.88 23.27
C VAL A 84 19.81 13.41 23.56
N ASN A 85 18.76 12.72 23.98
CA ASN A 85 18.83 11.30 24.35
C ASN A 85 18.61 10.41 23.13
N ARG A 86 17.80 10.87 22.17
CA ARG A 86 17.47 10.10 20.97
C ARG A 86 17.17 10.98 19.78
N THR A 87 17.86 10.70 18.67
CA THR A 87 17.58 11.28 17.36
C THR A 87 17.05 10.22 16.38
N GLU A 88 16.41 10.68 15.32
CA GLU A 88 15.88 9.82 14.27
C GLU A 88 16.05 10.46 12.87
N ASN A 89 17.31 10.68 12.50
CA ASN A 89 17.66 11.26 11.20
C ASN A 89 17.56 10.23 10.06
N ILE A 90 17.49 8.94 10.39
CA ILE A 90 17.21 7.85 9.45
C ILE A 90 15.94 7.17 9.90
N ARG A 91 14.92 7.13 9.03
CA ARG A 91 13.65 6.47 9.35
C ARG A 91 13.18 5.59 8.19
N ALA A 92 12.80 4.37 8.53
CA ALA A 92 12.12 3.45 7.63
C ALA A 92 10.60 3.56 7.79
N ARG A 93 9.84 3.57 6.69
CA ARG A 93 8.38 3.72 6.71
C ARG A 93 7.72 2.86 5.64
N VAL A 94 6.50 2.42 5.89
CA VAL A 94 5.62 1.92 4.84
C VAL A 94 4.98 3.11 4.13
N VAL A 95 5.00 3.11 2.80
CA VAL A 95 4.42 4.17 1.98
C VAL A 95 3.51 3.58 0.91
N LEU A 96 2.48 4.34 0.55
CA LEU A 96 1.72 4.15 -0.67
C LEU A 96 2.46 4.84 -1.81
N GLU A 97 2.48 4.22 -2.98
CA GLU A 97 3.34 4.60 -4.08
C GLU A 97 2.50 4.67 -5.36
N LEU A 98 2.65 5.75 -6.11
CA LEU A 98 2.06 5.93 -7.43
C LEU A 98 3.18 6.21 -8.41
N HIS A 99 3.23 5.50 -9.53
CA HIS A 99 4.23 5.73 -10.57
C HIS A 99 3.64 5.59 -11.96
N HIS A 100 4.37 6.13 -12.93
CA HIS A 100 4.14 5.86 -14.34
C HIS A 100 5.46 5.40 -14.95
N PHE A 101 5.49 4.23 -15.57
CA PHE A 101 6.69 3.75 -16.24
C PHE A 101 6.66 4.00 -17.74
N TRP A 102 7.75 4.58 -18.24
CA TRP A 102 8.12 4.44 -19.63
C TRP A 102 9.04 3.25 -19.82
N THR A 103 8.75 2.44 -20.84
CA THR A 103 9.63 1.34 -21.26
C THR A 103 10.48 1.82 -22.44
N PRO A 104 11.77 2.19 -22.24
CA PRO A 104 12.54 2.81 -23.31
C PRO A 104 12.85 1.85 -24.45
N THR A 105 12.93 2.35 -25.68
CA THR A 105 12.94 1.55 -26.92
C THR A 105 14.20 0.70 -27.13
N PHE A 106 15.33 1.04 -26.51
CA PHE A 106 16.54 0.19 -26.55
C PHE A 106 16.32 -1.16 -25.86
N SER A 107 15.38 -1.21 -24.90
CA SER A 107 14.91 -2.47 -24.35
C SER A 107 14.15 -3.29 -25.39
N ALA A 108 13.40 -2.69 -26.32
CA ALA A 108 12.63 -3.42 -27.33
C ALA A 108 13.52 -4.10 -28.40
N SER A 109 14.58 -3.43 -28.86
CA SER A 109 15.53 -4.02 -29.82
C SER A 109 16.38 -5.12 -29.19
N GLN A 110 16.80 -4.94 -27.93
CA GLN A 110 17.55 -5.95 -27.18
C GLN A 110 16.65 -7.13 -26.82
N ARG A 111 15.39 -6.88 -26.40
CA ARG A 111 14.36 -7.91 -26.22
C ARG A 111 14.08 -8.72 -27.48
N ALA A 112 14.15 -8.14 -28.67
CA ALA A 112 13.97 -8.89 -29.91
C ALA A 112 15.10 -9.92 -30.13
N ALA A 113 16.35 -9.51 -29.85
CA ALA A 113 17.51 -10.41 -29.89
C ALA A 113 17.45 -11.46 -28.76
N ASP A 114 17.14 -11.02 -27.54
CA ASP A 114 17.07 -11.88 -26.36
C ASP A 114 15.87 -12.84 -26.40
N HIS A 115 14.79 -12.48 -27.11
CA HIS A 115 13.67 -13.39 -27.39
C HIS A 115 14.10 -14.52 -28.31
N GLY A 116 14.95 -14.24 -29.30
CA GLY A 116 15.60 -15.28 -30.12
C GLY A 116 16.45 -16.21 -29.25
N TYR A 117 17.29 -15.64 -28.37
CA TYR A 117 18.11 -16.42 -27.43
C TYR A 117 17.28 -17.30 -26.49
N CYS A 118 16.19 -16.78 -25.92
CA CYS A 118 15.36 -17.61 -25.03
C CYS A 118 14.63 -18.73 -25.79
N GLN A 119 14.33 -18.59 -27.08
CA GLN A 119 13.64 -19.64 -27.84
C GLN A 119 14.48 -20.92 -27.98
N ASP A 120 15.80 -20.84 -27.86
CA ASP A 120 16.70 -21.99 -27.92
C ASP A 120 16.49 -22.98 -26.75
N PHE A 121 15.88 -22.54 -25.64
CA PHE A 121 15.56 -23.41 -24.49
C PHE A 121 14.26 -24.21 -24.65
N GLY A 122 13.55 -24.08 -25.78
CA GLY A 122 12.26 -24.70 -26.01
C GLY A 122 11.12 -24.00 -25.27
N THR A 123 10.09 -23.57 -26.00
CA THR A 123 8.96 -22.82 -25.43
C THR A 123 8.28 -23.59 -24.30
N GLY A 124 8.27 -23.03 -23.09
CA GLY A 124 7.59 -23.60 -21.92
C GLY A 124 8.47 -24.40 -20.95
N SER A 125 9.76 -24.61 -21.25
CA SER A 125 10.72 -25.16 -20.29
C SER A 125 10.93 -24.22 -19.09
N ARG A 126 11.41 -24.75 -17.97
CA ARG A 126 11.73 -23.92 -16.79
C ARG A 126 12.86 -22.94 -17.12
N GLU A 127 13.76 -23.37 -18.00
CA GLU A 127 14.87 -22.61 -18.58
C GLU A 127 14.35 -21.46 -19.45
N TYR A 128 13.36 -21.70 -20.31
CA TYR A 128 12.68 -20.64 -21.08
C TYR A 128 12.02 -19.62 -20.14
N LYS A 129 11.32 -20.07 -19.10
CA LYS A 129 10.67 -19.17 -18.12
C LYS A 129 11.67 -18.39 -17.28
N ASN A 130 12.76 -19.03 -16.84
CA ASN A 130 13.85 -18.37 -16.11
C ASN A 130 14.57 -17.34 -17.00
N CYS A 131 14.83 -17.68 -18.27
CA CYS A 131 15.41 -16.77 -19.26
C CYS A 131 14.50 -15.56 -19.48
N ARG A 132 13.21 -15.79 -19.75
CA ARG A 132 12.21 -14.73 -19.98
C ARG A 132 11.96 -13.86 -18.74
N SER A 133 12.00 -14.43 -17.54
CA SER A 133 11.91 -13.65 -16.29
C SER A 133 13.18 -12.89 -15.96
N ALA A 134 14.36 -13.35 -16.39
CA ALA A 134 15.60 -12.59 -16.29
C ALA A 134 15.65 -11.39 -17.27
N LEU A 135 15.00 -11.52 -18.43
CA LEU A 135 14.77 -10.44 -19.39
C LEU A 135 13.63 -9.48 -19.01
N ALA A 136 13.17 -9.55 -17.75
CA ALA A 136 12.11 -8.72 -17.18
C ALA A 136 12.14 -7.31 -17.76
N ASP A 137 11.05 -6.95 -18.45
CA ASP A 137 10.87 -5.64 -19.04
C ASP A 137 11.09 -4.59 -17.95
N PHE A 138 12.22 -3.88 -18.01
CA PHE A 138 12.44 -2.77 -17.10
C PHE A 138 11.68 -1.53 -17.59
N GLY A 139 11.21 -0.74 -16.63
CA GLY A 139 10.61 0.58 -16.84
C GLY A 139 11.29 1.60 -15.96
N ILE A 140 11.29 2.86 -16.38
CA ILE A 140 11.76 3.98 -15.58
C ILE A 140 10.74 5.11 -15.66
N GLY A 141 10.54 5.82 -14.57
CA GLY A 141 9.66 6.98 -14.59
C GLY A 141 9.47 7.63 -13.22
N PRO A 142 8.63 8.67 -13.15
CA PRO A 142 8.38 9.38 -11.91
C PRO A 142 7.57 8.52 -10.96
N PHE A 143 7.77 8.74 -9.67
CA PHE A 143 6.86 8.27 -8.64
C PHE A 143 6.56 9.37 -7.62
N ILE A 144 5.41 9.22 -6.98
CA ILE A 144 5.02 9.94 -5.78
C ILE A 144 4.76 8.90 -4.68
N ALA A 145 5.26 9.17 -3.47
CA ALA A 145 5.03 8.34 -2.30
C ALA A 145 4.31 9.14 -1.22
N PHE A 146 3.38 8.49 -0.51
CA PHE A 146 2.64 9.09 0.59
C PHE A 146 2.70 8.18 1.81
N GLN A 147 3.01 8.76 2.96
CA GLN A 147 2.90 8.08 4.25
C GLN A 147 1.63 8.54 4.97
N PRO A 148 0.65 7.65 5.20
CA PRO A 148 -0.48 7.93 6.08
C PRO A 148 0.01 8.14 7.51
N GLY A 149 -0.55 9.13 8.21
CA GLY A 149 -0.28 9.35 9.62
C GLY A 149 -1.29 8.67 10.55
N SER A 150 -0.91 8.50 11.82
CA SER A 150 -1.82 8.03 12.87
C SER A 150 -2.70 9.15 13.41
N ASP A 151 -2.11 10.34 13.62
CA ASP A 151 -2.78 11.51 14.19
C ASP A 151 -3.05 12.61 13.15
N LYS A 152 -2.33 12.58 12.03
CA LYS A 152 -2.48 13.48 10.88
C LYS A 152 -2.87 12.67 9.65
N VAL A 153 -3.55 13.31 8.69
CA VAL A 153 -3.95 12.63 7.44
C VAL A 153 -2.71 12.20 6.63
N ILE A 154 -1.63 12.98 6.65
CA ILE A 154 -0.39 12.73 5.91
C ILE A 154 0.79 13.13 6.80
N ASP A 155 1.69 12.19 7.08
CA ASP A 155 2.93 12.47 7.83
C ASP A 155 4.07 12.87 6.91
N ALA A 156 4.08 12.36 5.68
CA ALA A 156 5.11 12.69 4.74
C ALA A 156 4.74 12.44 3.28
N ILE A 157 5.40 13.19 2.39
CA ILE A 157 5.24 13.12 0.94
C ILE A 157 6.61 12.96 0.31
N GLY A 158 6.72 12.05 -0.65
CA GLY A 158 7.92 11.79 -1.43
C GLY A 158 7.69 11.92 -2.92
N ALA A 159 8.73 12.28 -3.64
CA ALA A 159 8.73 12.25 -5.10
C ALA A 159 10.12 11.90 -5.61
N GLY A 160 10.18 11.20 -6.74
CA GLY A 160 11.47 10.83 -7.32
C GLY A 160 11.36 10.05 -8.60
N VAL A 161 12.43 9.33 -8.90
CA VAL A 161 12.51 8.42 -10.04
C VAL A 161 12.52 6.99 -9.53
N LEU A 162 11.74 6.16 -10.19
CA LEU A 162 11.56 4.75 -9.91
C LEU A 162 12.02 3.94 -11.12
N VAL A 163 12.72 2.84 -10.87
CA VAL A 163 13.03 1.81 -11.86
C VAL A 163 12.27 0.55 -11.45
N GLY A 164 11.42 0.06 -12.34
CA GLY A 164 10.61 -1.14 -12.14
C GLY A 164 11.11 -2.30 -12.98
N LEU A 165 11.14 -3.48 -12.39
CA LEU A 165 11.42 -4.76 -13.05
C LEU A 165 10.13 -5.57 -13.04
N ARG A 166 9.58 -5.84 -14.22
CA ARG A 166 8.33 -6.59 -14.35
C ARG A 166 8.53 -8.05 -13.95
N ARG A 167 7.59 -8.63 -13.21
CA ARG A 167 7.67 -10.01 -12.69
C ARG A 167 6.45 -10.84 -13.07
N GLY A 168 6.65 -12.15 -13.08
CA GLY A 168 5.59 -13.15 -13.33
C GLY A 168 5.35 -13.43 -14.82
N ASP A 169 4.81 -14.63 -15.10
CA ASP A 169 4.43 -15.06 -16.45
C ASP A 169 3.32 -14.15 -17.04
N ASP A 170 2.47 -13.58 -16.17
CA ASP A 170 1.37 -12.69 -16.54
C ASP A 170 1.80 -11.21 -16.67
N ARG A 171 3.03 -10.88 -16.25
CA ARG A 171 3.61 -9.53 -16.28
C ARG A 171 2.66 -8.48 -15.68
N LYS A 172 1.91 -8.80 -14.62
CA LYS A 172 0.97 -7.83 -14.01
C LYS A 172 1.58 -7.07 -12.85
N SER A 173 2.63 -7.61 -12.26
CA SER A 173 3.33 -6.98 -11.15
C SER A 173 4.75 -6.56 -11.49
N SER A 174 5.30 -5.68 -10.67
CA SER A 174 6.69 -5.26 -10.76
C SER A 174 7.30 -5.08 -9.37
N PHE A 175 8.60 -5.36 -9.30
CA PHE A 175 9.45 -4.95 -8.19
C PHE A 175 10.15 -3.67 -8.57
N ASN A 176 10.11 -2.66 -7.71
CA ASN A 176 10.61 -1.34 -8.05
C ASN A 176 11.60 -0.81 -7.02
N LEU A 177 12.61 -0.08 -7.51
CA LEU A 177 13.60 0.62 -6.71
C LEU A 177 13.58 2.10 -7.08
N GLY A 178 13.49 2.95 -6.06
CA GLY A 178 13.33 4.39 -6.24
C GLY A 178 14.32 5.20 -5.43
N ILE A 179 14.71 6.33 -6.00
CA ILE A 179 15.48 7.37 -5.33
C ILE A 179 14.74 8.69 -5.52
N GLY A 180 14.68 9.50 -4.48
CA GLY A 180 13.98 10.78 -4.55
C GLY A 180 14.26 11.68 -3.38
N VAL A 181 13.35 12.63 -3.22
CA VAL A 181 13.27 13.51 -2.06
C VAL A 181 12.03 13.16 -1.24
N PHE A 182 12.14 13.32 0.07
CA PHE A 182 11.05 13.13 1.02
C PHE A 182 10.89 14.38 1.85
N TYR A 183 9.66 14.80 2.10
CA TYR A 183 9.33 15.90 3.00
C TYR A 183 8.50 15.35 4.14
N ASP A 184 9.09 15.34 5.34
CA ASP A 184 8.39 15.07 6.59
C ASP A 184 7.77 16.40 7.05
N VAL A 185 6.44 16.47 7.16
CA VAL A 185 5.74 17.73 7.44
C VAL A 185 5.70 18.05 8.94
N ASP A 186 5.98 17.07 9.79
CA ASP A 186 5.79 17.16 11.25
C ASP A 186 7.01 16.64 12.03
N ALA A 187 8.21 16.92 11.52
CA ALA A 187 9.43 16.50 12.20
C ALA A 187 9.60 17.26 13.53
N GLN A 188 9.82 16.51 14.62
CA GLN A 188 10.08 17.07 15.94
C GLN A 188 11.54 17.49 16.07
N ILE A 189 11.77 18.74 16.45
CA ILE A 189 13.10 19.31 16.67
C ILE A 189 13.14 20.06 18.00
N LEU A 190 14.34 20.40 18.47
CA LEU A 190 14.50 21.25 19.65
C LEU A 190 13.81 22.61 19.47
N GLY A 191 13.22 23.07 20.57
CA GLY A 191 12.61 24.38 20.69
C GLY A 191 13.61 25.50 20.41
N LYS A 192 13.11 26.69 20.08
CA LYS A 192 13.99 27.85 19.82
C LYS A 192 14.86 28.15 21.05
N GLY A 193 16.15 28.34 20.83
CA GLY A 193 17.13 28.65 21.89
C GLY A 193 17.71 27.42 22.58
N PHE A 194 17.13 26.23 22.40
CA PHE A 194 17.73 24.99 22.86
C PHE A 194 18.77 24.53 21.83
N VAL A 195 19.98 24.29 22.30
CA VAL A 195 21.09 23.73 21.53
C VAL A 195 21.65 22.56 22.33
N GLU A 196 21.93 21.45 21.66
CA GLU A 196 22.51 20.29 22.32
C GLU A 196 23.85 20.65 22.98
N ASN A 197 24.09 20.10 24.18
CA ASN A 197 25.31 20.30 24.97
C ASN A 197 25.54 21.76 25.39
N GLN A 198 24.48 22.57 25.42
CA GLN A 198 24.49 23.94 25.93
C GLN A 198 23.52 24.10 27.12
N PRO A 199 23.69 25.14 27.95
CA PRO A 199 22.69 25.50 28.94
C PRO A 199 21.33 25.79 28.29
N PRO A 200 20.21 25.44 28.96
CA PRO A 200 18.89 25.81 28.47
C PRO A 200 18.76 27.35 28.41
N PRO A 201 17.93 27.87 27.49
CA PRO A 201 17.69 29.30 27.42
C PRO A 201 17.00 29.78 28.70
N GLY A 202 17.60 30.78 29.36
CA GLY A 202 17.06 31.35 30.60
C GLY A 202 17.14 30.38 31.79
N ASN A 203 16.02 30.18 32.48
CA ASN A 203 15.91 29.33 33.67
C ASN A 203 14.97 28.13 33.42
N GLU A 204 14.82 27.70 32.16
CA GLU A 204 13.94 26.58 31.82
C GLU A 204 14.48 25.26 32.40
N THR A 205 13.60 24.50 33.06
CA THR A 205 13.92 23.19 33.67
C THR A 205 13.42 22.01 32.83
N GLU A 206 12.75 22.27 31.72
CA GLU A 206 12.21 21.27 30.81
C GLU A 206 12.58 21.61 29.36
N VAL A 207 12.87 20.58 28.55
CA VAL A 207 13.16 20.79 27.12
C VAL A 207 11.86 20.98 26.36
N ARG A 208 11.75 22.12 25.68
CA ARG A 208 10.64 22.36 24.75
C ARG A 208 10.99 21.81 23.38
N PHE A 209 10.00 21.19 22.73
CA PHE A 209 10.08 20.76 21.33
C PHE A 209 9.21 21.64 20.43
N ARG A 210 9.52 21.64 19.14
CA ARG A 210 8.66 22.22 18.11
C ARG A 210 8.59 21.31 16.90
N ARG A 211 7.52 21.44 16.13
CA ARG A 211 7.34 20.71 14.88
C ARG A 211 7.70 21.60 13.70
N GLN A 212 8.44 21.07 12.75
CA GLN A 212 8.84 21.79 11.55
C GLN A 212 9.01 20.81 10.39
N SER A 213 8.67 21.24 9.17
CA SER A 213 8.92 20.43 7.99
C SER A 213 10.41 20.26 7.69
N GLN A 214 10.83 19.06 7.30
CA GLN A 214 12.20 18.77 6.90
C GLN A 214 12.27 17.90 5.65
N SER A 215 13.24 18.21 4.79
CA SER A 215 13.54 17.44 3.59
C SER A 215 14.59 16.36 3.87
N GLY A 216 14.48 15.23 3.20
CA GLY A 216 15.48 14.17 3.22
C GLY A 216 15.64 13.48 1.87
N LEU A 217 16.71 12.71 1.72
CA LEU A 217 16.85 11.75 0.62
C LEU A 217 15.91 10.59 0.87
N LEU A 218 15.26 10.13 -0.19
CA LEU A 218 14.38 8.97 -0.19
C LEU A 218 15.03 7.82 -0.94
N PHE A 219 15.06 6.65 -0.31
CA PHE A 219 15.24 5.36 -0.96
C PHE A 219 13.95 4.58 -0.81
N LEU A 220 13.48 3.96 -1.89
CA LEU A 220 12.22 3.24 -1.93
C LEU A 220 12.42 1.86 -2.55
N SER A 221 11.86 0.86 -1.91
CA SER A 221 11.66 -0.48 -2.48
C SER A 221 10.17 -0.76 -2.46
N SER A 222 9.54 -0.93 -3.63
CA SER A 222 8.08 -1.11 -3.73
C SER A 222 7.68 -2.33 -4.56
N TYR A 223 6.46 -2.77 -4.34
CA TYR A 223 5.78 -3.76 -5.16
C TYR A 223 4.47 -3.17 -5.68
N SER A 224 4.26 -3.33 -6.98
CA SER A 224 3.07 -2.81 -7.67
C SER A 224 2.32 -3.94 -8.34
N PHE A 225 1.00 -3.78 -8.46
CA PHE A 225 0.07 -4.80 -8.93
C PHE A 225 -0.94 -4.24 -9.92
#